data_AF-A0A8W7PWI7-F1
#
_entry.id   AF-A0A8W7PWI7-F1
#
_cell.length_a   1.000
_cell.length_b   1.000
_cell.length_c   1.000
_cell.angle_alpha   90.00
_cell.angle_beta   90.00
_cell.angle_gamma   90.00
#
_symmetry.space_group_name_H-M   'P 1'
#
loop_
_entity.id
_entity.type
_entity.pdbx_description
1 polymer ?
#
loop_
_entity_poly.entity_id
_entity_poly.type
_entity_poly.pdbx_seq_one_letter_code
_entity_poly.pdbx_strand_id
1 'polypeptide(L)'
;MLKTSEIHTLVPWKLFRFELSLVHPISSGLEAMALKTTIDLTCNDYISNFEFDVFTRLSCTRLGQWAIGYVTQEGEILQTIPQNKSLCQALLDGHREGFYLYPDGKPNNPDLSFAVQSPLEDHITVTQEQYELYCEMGSTFQLCKICAENDKDIRIEPCGHLLCTPCLTAWQVDSEGQGCPFCRAEIKGTEQIVVDAFDPKRQHNRNSANGRQQLQNDDHDDDTEVL
;
A
#
# COMPACT_ATOMS: atom_id res chain seq x y z
N MET A 1 -33.13 -0.32 5.24
CA MET A 1 -32.29 -0.61 6.41
C MET A 1 -30.91 -0.96 5.92
N LEU A 2 -29.97 -0.01 6.00
CA LEU A 2 -28.58 -0.22 5.60
C LEU A 2 -27.89 -1.04 6.68
N LYS A 3 -27.40 -2.24 6.32
CA LYS A 3 -26.49 -3.01 7.17
C LYS A 3 -25.17 -2.23 7.24
N THR A 4 -24.93 -1.58 8.35
CA THR A 4 -23.60 -1.11 8.76
C THR A 4 -22.65 -2.29 8.79
N SER A 5 -21.68 -2.32 7.89
CA SER A 5 -20.54 -3.24 7.93
C SER A 5 -19.81 -3.00 9.24
N GLU A 6 -19.88 -3.94 10.18
CA GLU A 6 -19.13 -3.87 11.44
C GLU A 6 -17.64 -3.90 11.10
N ILE A 7 -16.94 -2.81 11.40
CA ILE A 7 -15.48 -2.76 11.37
C ILE A 7 -15.00 -3.63 12.53
N HIS A 8 -14.69 -4.89 12.27
CA HIS A 8 -14.14 -5.78 13.29
C HIS A 8 -12.72 -5.32 13.66
N THR A 9 -12.60 -4.71 14.83
CA THR A 9 -11.33 -4.22 15.40
C THR A 9 -10.43 -5.35 15.91
N LEU A 10 -10.95 -6.58 15.96
CA LEU A 10 -10.27 -7.79 16.41
C LEU A 10 -10.66 -8.97 15.51
N VAL A 11 -9.67 -9.68 14.97
CA VAL A 11 -9.88 -10.84 14.09
C VAL A 11 -9.24 -12.09 14.71
N PRO A 12 -9.94 -13.22 14.86
CA PRO A 12 -9.33 -14.46 15.34
C PRO A 12 -8.13 -14.88 14.48
N TRP A 13 -7.04 -15.33 15.11
CA TRP A 13 -5.80 -15.75 14.43
C TRP A 13 -6.04 -16.75 13.30
N LYS A 14 -6.97 -17.69 13.48
CA LYS A 14 -7.30 -18.68 12.45
C LYS A 14 -7.83 -18.05 11.15
N LEU A 15 -8.69 -17.04 11.28
CA LEU A 15 -9.26 -16.32 10.14
C LEU A 15 -8.22 -15.37 9.53
N PHE A 16 -7.51 -14.61 10.38
CA PHE A 16 -6.44 -13.73 9.93
C PHE A 16 -5.37 -14.49 9.13
N ARG A 17 -4.91 -15.64 9.63
CA ARG A 17 -3.94 -16.51 8.95
C ARG A 17 -4.48 -17.01 7.60
N PHE A 18 -5.74 -17.43 7.55
CA PHE A 18 -6.35 -17.94 6.33
C PHE A 18 -6.36 -16.85 5.24
N GLU A 19 -6.89 -15.68 5.55
CA GLU A 19 -6.95 -14.55 4.61
C GLU A 19 -5.55 -14.08 4.20
N LEU A 20 -4.62 -13.97 5.15
CA LEU A 20 -3.24 -13.60 4.84
C LEU A 20 -2.56 -14.63 3.93
N SER A 21 -2.84 -15.92 4.10
CA SER A 21 -2.25 -16.99 3.28
C SER A 21 -2.69 -16.99 1.82
N LEU A 22 -3.81 -16.33 1.49
CA LEU A 22 -4.28 -16.15 0.12
C LEU A 22 -3.40 -15.19 -0.68
N VAL A 23 -2.76 -14.23 0.01
CA VAL A 23 -1.92 -13.18 -0.60
C VAL A 23 -0.43 -13.43 -0.35
N HIS A 24 -0.10 -13.91 0.85
CA HIS A 24 1.25 -14.25 1.29
C HIS A 24 1.30 -15.72 1.70
N PRO A 25 1.70 -16.64 0.79
CA PRO A 25 1.71 -18.07 1.07
C PRO A 25 2.52 -18.41 2.33
N ILE A 26 1.87 -19.04 3.30
CA ILE A 26 2.52 -19.51 4.54
C ILE A 26 2.87 -20.99 4.34
N SER A 27 4.16 -21.29 4.23
CA SER A 27 4.70 -22.56 3.77
C SER A 27 4.64 -23.67 4.81
N SER A 28 4.55 -23.33 6.11
CA SER A 28 4.54 -24.34 7.18
C SER A 28 3.79 -23.93 8.47
N GLY A 29 3.48 -24.91 9.31
CA GLY A 29 2.93 -24.67 10.65
C GLY A 29 3.91 -23.96 11.60
N LEU A 30 5.21 -24.20 11.47
CA LEU A 30 6.26 -23.51 12.24
C LEU A 30 6.34 -22.03 11.86
N GLU A 31 6.26 -21.72 10.57
CA GLU A 31 6.21 -20.36 10.05
C GLU A 31 4.96 -19.62 10.54
N ALA A 32 3.79 -20.28 10.52
CA ALA A 32 2.57 -19.71 11.07
C ALA A 32 2.70 -19.40 12.58
N MET A 33 3.37 -20.26 13.35
CA MET A 33 3.59 -20.01 14.77
C MET A 33 4.56 -18.85 15.01
N ALA A 34 5.66 -18.77 14.26
CA ALA A 34 6.61 -17.66 14.33
C ALA A 34 5.95 -16.32 13.94
N LEU A 35 5.13 -16.34 12.89
CA LEU A 35 4.34 -15.19 12.48
C LEU A 35 3.37 -14.77 13.59
N LYS A 36 2.62 -15.73 14.16
CA LYS A 36 1.71 -15.46 15.27
C LYS A 36 2.42 -14.79 16.43
N THR A 37 3.55 -15.34 16.89
CA THR A 37 4.32 -14.77 18.00
C THR A 37 4.89 -13.37 17.72
N THR A 38 4.97 -12.98 16.45
CA THR A 38 5.46 -11.65 16.04
C THR A 38 4.32 -10.64 15.98
N ILE A 39 3.10 -11.05 15.58
CA ILE A 39 1.94 -10.17 15.40
C ILE A 39 1.08 -10.08 16.67
N ASP A 40 0.81 -11.21 17.32
CA ASP A 40 -0.07 -11.32 18.51
C ASP A 40 0.67 -10.81 19.76
N LEU A 41 0.85 -9.49 19.85
CA LEU A 41 1.55 -8.82 20.94
C LEU A 41 0.83 -8.99 22.28
N THR A 42 -0.49 -9.14 22.25
CA THR A 42 -1.33 -9.34 23.44
C THR A 42 -1.47 -10.80 23.84
N CYS A 43 -0.94 -11.74 23.05
CA CYS A 43 -0.97 -13.18 23.25
C CYS A 43 -2.38 -13.73 23.51
N ASN A 44 -3.39 -13.20 22.82
CA ASN A 44 -4.79 -13.52 23.09
C ASN A 44 -5.46 -14.38 22.00
N ASP A 45 -4.72 -14.84 21.00
CA ASP A 45 -5.21 -15.57 19.82
C ASP A 45 -6.06 -14.73 18.84
N TYR A 46 -6.06 -13.41 18.98
CA TYR A 46 -6.68 -12.46 18.06
C TYR A 46 -5.65 -11.45 17.56
N ILE A 47 -5.87 -10.95 16.36
CA ILE A 47 -5.09 -9.87 15.77
C ILE A 47 -5.98 -8.64 15.70
N SER A 48 -5.64 -7.62 16.47
CA SER A 48 -6.25 -6.30 16.35
C SER A 48 -5.72 -5.52 15.15
N ASN A 49 -6.46 -4.50 14.73
CA ASN A 49 -5.96 -3.54 13.74
C ASN A 49 -4.64 -2.89 14.20
N PHE A 50 -4.49 -2.65 15.50
CA PHE A 50 -3.29 -2.09 16.11
C PHE A 50 -2.10 -3.06 16.01
N GLU A 51 -2.27 -4.32 16.40
CA GLU A 51 -1.22 -5.35 16.30
C GLU A 51 -0.77 -5.56 14.85
N PHE A 52 -1.72 -5.54 13.91
CA PHE A 52 -1.41 -5.64 12.49
C PHE A 52 -0.66 -4.40 11.95
N ASP A 53 -1.08 -3.19 12.34
CA ASP A 53 -0.40 -1.95 11.98
C ASP A 53 1.03 -1.90 12.56
N VAL A 54 1.20 -2.35 13.81
CA VAL A 54 2.52 -2.47 14.44
C VAL A 54 3.37 -3.47 13.68
N PHE A 55 2.88 -4.69 13.47
CA PHE A 55 3.62 -5.74 12.76
C PHE A 55 4.12 -5.29 11.38
N THR A 56 3.26 -4.60 10.63
CA THR A 56 3.62 -4.12 9.29
C THR A 56 4.62 -2.96 9.30
N ARG A 57 4.98 -2.39 10.47
CA ARG A 57 5.74 -1.13 10.54
C ARG A 57 6.74 -0.94 11.72
N LEU A 58 7.37 -1.97 12.27
CA LEU A 58 8.10 -1.88 13.55
C LEU A 58 9.38 -0.97 13.64
N SER A 59 9.35 0.05 14.54
CA SER A 59 10.43 0.42 15.50
C SER A 59 9.90 1.06 16.78
N CYS A 60 10.71 1.01 17.86
CA CYS A 60 10.35 1.33 19.25
C CYS A 60 10.53 2.79 19.70
N THR A 61 10.80 3.76 18.82
CA THR A 61 10.83 5.20 19.18
C THR A 61 9.90 6.05 18.33
N ARG A 62 9.54 5.56 17.14
CA ARG A 62 8.45 6.05 16.30
C ARG A 62 7.76 4.82 15.71
N LEU A 63 6.58 4.51 16.25
CA LEU A 63 5.69 3.48 15.69
C LEU A 63 5.60 3.73 14.19
N GLY A 64 5.94 2.74 13.37
CA GLY A 64 5.85 2.92 11.92
C GLY A 64 7.17 2.87 11.14
N GLN A 65 8.30 3.15 11.80
CA GLN A 65 9.57 3.42 11.11
C GLN A 65 10.61 2.38 11.50
N TRP A 66 11.70 2.20 10.77
CA TRP A 66 12.82 1.35 11.20
C TRP A 66 13.94 2.20 11.82
N ALA A 67 14.74 1.64 12.71
CA ALA A 67 15.94 2.29 13.23
C ALA A 67 17.18 1.47 12.82
N ILE A 68 18.17 2.13 12.22
CA ILE A 68 19.41 1.50 11.76
C ILE A 68 20.55 2.05 12.61
N GLY A 69 21.24 1.17 13.34
CA GLY A 69 22.50 1.49 14.01
C GLY A 69 23.68 1.15 13.12
N TYR A 70 24.68 2.03 13.04
CA TYR A 70 25.90 1.80 12.27
C TYR A 70 27.12 2.45 12.94
N VAL A 71 28.31 2.00 12.55
CA VAL A 71 29.58 2.54 13.02
C VAL A 71 30.19 3.40 11.92
N THR A 72 30.61 4.62 12.25
CA THR A 72 31.24 5.54 11.29
C THR A 72 32.70 5.17 11.01
N GLN A 73 33.32 5.82 10.03
CA GLN A 73 34.74 5.62 9.73
C GLN A 73 35.65 6.07 10.90
N GLU A 74 35.14 7.00 11.72
CA GLU A 74 35.78 7.53 12.92
C GLU A 74 35.58 6.62 14.15
N GLY A 75 34.79 5.54 14.01
CA GLY A 75 34.53 4.58 15.09
C GLY A 75 33.40 4.99 16.04
N GLU A 76 32.60 5.99 15.69
CA GLU A 76 31.44 6.40 16.48
C GLU A 76 30.21 5.52 16.16
N ILE A 77 29.34 5.30 17.15
CA ILE A 77 28.09 4.58 16.96
C ILE A 77 26.97 5.60 16.76
N LEU A 78 26.36 5.60 15.58
CA LEU A 78 25.24 6.47 15.23
C LEU A 78 23.99 5.65 14.90
N GLN A 79 22.83 6.29 15.05
CA GLN A 79 21.53 5.70 14.72
C GLN A 79 20.76 6.62 13.79
N THR A 80 20.21 6.07 12.72
CA THR A 80 19.34 6.77 11.76
C THR A 80 17.95 6.13 11.72
N ILE A 81 16.95 6.95 11.40
CA ILE A 81 15.58 6.48 11.15
C ILE A 81 15.27 6.86 9.70
N PRO A 82 15.26 5.89 8.75
CA PRO A 82 14.95 6.18 7.36
C PRO A 82 13.59 6.89 7.24
N GLN A 83 13.59 8.02 6.52
CA GLN A 83 12.38 8.78 6.23
C GLN A 83 12.02 8.56 4.76
N ASN A 84 10.72 8.36 4.48
CA ASN A 84 10.17 8.27 3.12
C ASN A 84 10.81 7.19 2.22
N LYS A 85 11.35 6.11 2.80
CA LYS A 85 11.93 4.97 2.08
C LYS A 85 11.63 3.68 2.81
N SER A 86 11.50 2.57 2.07
CA SER A 86 11.46 1.24 2.70
C SER A 86 12.79 0.94 3.38
N LEU A 87 12.78 0.08 4.40
CA LEU A 87 14.02 -0.38 5.05
C LEU A 87 14.99 -0.97 4.02
N CYS A 88 14.50 -1.83 3.11
CA CYS A 88 15.32 -2.44 2.08
C CYS A 88 16.01 -1.39 1.21
N GLN A 89 15.29 -0.36 0.75
CA GLN A 89 15.86 0.72 -0.04
C GLN A 89 16.89 1.53 0.75
N ALA A 90 16.60 1.84 2.01
CA ALA A 90 17.53 2.56 2.87
C ALA A 90 18.83 1.78 3.11
N LEU A 91 18.73 0.45 3.25
CA LEU A 91 19.88 -0.43 3.41
C LEU A 91 20.73 -0.51 2.14
N LEU A 92 20.10 -0.61 0.96
CA LEU A 92 20.81 -0.59 -0.33
C LEU A 92 21.52 0.75 -0.59
N ASP A 93 20.85 1.87 -0.29
CA ASP A 93 21.43 3.20 -0.42
C ASP A 93 22.64 3.38 0.50
N GLY A 94 22.51 3.04 1.78
CA GLY A 94 23.62 3.16 2.71
C GLY A 94 24.72 2.13 2.48
N HIS A 95 24.45 0.98 1.86
CA HIS A 95 25.49 0.08 1.36
C HIS A 95 26.31 0.75 0.24
N ARG A 96 25.62 1.34 -0.75
CA ARG A 96 26.24 2.06 -1.87
C ARG A 96 27.06 3.27 -1.42
N GLU A 97 26.61 3.95 -0.37
CA GLU A 97 27.31 5.10 0.22
C GLU A 97 28.41 4.70 1.22
N GLY A 98 28.53 3.40 1.55
CA GLY A 98 29.59 2.86 2.40
C GLY A 98 29.31 2.88 3.91
N PHE A 99 28.07 3.17 4.34
CA PHE A 99 27.67 3.18 5.74
C PHE A 99 27.23 1.79 6.25
N TYR A 100 26.47 1.04 5.45
CA TYR A 100 25.82 -0.22 5.89
C TYR A 100 26.50 -1.43 5.24
N LEU A 101 27.75 -1.67 5.62
CA LEU A 101 28.60 -2.70 5.00
C LEU A 101 28.56 -4.04 5.72
N TYR A 102 28.54 -4.02 7.05
CA TYR A 102 28.76 -5.20 7.89
C TYR A 102 27.55 -5.45 8.79
N PRO A 103 26.49 -6.13 8.29
CA PRO A 103 25.34 -6.46 9.13
C PRO A 103 25.80 -7.35 10.28
N ASP A 104 25.52 -6.93 11.52
CA ASP A 104 25.96 -7.63 12.74
C ASP A 104 27.49 -7.86 12.77
N GLY A 105 28.26 -6.95 12.17
CA GLY A 105 29.73 -7.04 12.08
C GLY A 105 30.25 -8.15 11.16
N LYS A 106 29.39 -8.81 10.39
CA LYS A 106 29.78 -9.91 9.49
C LYS A 106 30.21 -9.37 8.11
N PRO A 107 31.20 -9.99 7.45
CA PRO A 107 31.69 -9.55 6.14
C PRO A 107 30.71 -9.82 4.99
N ASN A 108 29.72 -10.70 5.21
CA ASN A 108 28.75 -11.06 4.19
C ASN A 108 27.50 -10.19 4.31
N ASN A 109 27.33 -9.26 3.38
CA ASN A 109 26.15 -8.41 3.28
C ASN A 109 25.13 -9.01 2.31
N PRO A 110 23.92 -9.38 2.77
CA PRO A 110 22.88 -9.91 1.88
C PRO A 110 22.46 -8.89 0.83
N ASP A 111 22.35 -9.31 -0.43
CA ASP A 111 21.80 -8.46 -1.48
C ASP A 111 20.27 -8.39 -1.33
N LEU A 112 19.77 -7.19 -1.01
CA LEU A 112 18.34 -6.92 -0.84
C LEU A 112 17.68 -6.37 -2.12
N SER A 113 18.39 -6.34 -3.25
CA SER A 113 17.86 -5.80 -4.52
C SER A 113 16.57 -6.51 -4.95
N PHE A 114 16.43 -7.81 -4.67
CA PHE A 114 15.21 -8.57 -4.96
C PHE A 114 14.01 -8.19 -4.07
N ALA A 115 14.28 -7.68 -2.86
CA ALA A 115 13.27 -7.27 -1.90
C ALA A 115 12.79 -5.84 -2.16
N VAL A 116 13.56 -5.08 -2.94
CA VAL A 116 13.12 -3.86 -3.63
C VAL A 116 12.64 -4.25 -5.03
N GLN A 117 11.70 -5.18 -5.10
CA GLN A 117 10.71 -5.03 -6.14
C GLN A 117 10.02 -3.72 -5.80
N SER A 118 10.21 -2.67 -6.61
CA SER A 118 9.31 -1.51 -6.56
C SER A 118 7.91 -2.09 -6.39
N PRO A 119 7.09 -1.61 -5.42
CA PRO A 119 5.68 -1.86 -5.58
C PRO A 119 5.38 -1.37 -7.00
N LEU A 120 4.80 -2.26 -7.81
CA LEU A 120 4.12 -1.88 -9.04
C LEU A 120 3.48 -0.52 -8.76
N GLU A 121 3.84 0.50 -9.56
CA GLU A 121 3.40 1.89 -9.40
C GLU A 121 2.05 1.96 -8.69
N ASP A 122 1.88 2.68 -7.57
CA ASP A 122 0.61 2.64 -6.82
C ASP A 122 -0.53 3.06 -7.77
N HIS A 123 -1.28 2.06 -8.24
CA HIS A 123 -2.25 2.20 -9.31
C HIS A 123 -3.55 2.72 -8.71
N ILE A 124 -3.83 4.00 -8.97
CA ILE A 124 -5.06 4.62 -8.55
C ILE A 124 -6.14 4.25 -9.55
N THR A 125 -7.01 3.30 -9.17
CA THR A 125 -8.16 2.93 -9.99
C THR A 125 -9.26 3.98 -9.84
N VAL A 126 -9.72 4.54 -10.96
CA VAL A 126 -10.82 5.51 -10.99
C VAL A 126 -12.15 4.76 -10.85
N THR A 127 -12.99 5.19 -9.90
CA THR A 127 -14.34 4.64 -9.74
C THR A 127 -15.28 5.13 -10.84
N GLN A 128 -16.37 4.39 -11.08
CA GLN A 128 -17.39 4.78 -12.06
C GLN A 128 -17.98 6.17 -11.74
N GLU A 129 -18.35 6.42 -10.49
CA GLU A 129 -18.93 7.70 -10.06
C GLU A 129 -17.97 8.87 -10.29
N GLN A 130 -16.68 8.68 -10.01
CA GLN A 130 -15.67 9.69 -10.29
C GLN A 130 -15.56 9.94 -11.80
N TYR A 131 -15.50 8.88 -12.61
CA TYR A 131 -15.43 8.99 -14.07
C TYR A 131 -16.61 9.80 -14.64
N GLU A 132 -17.83 9.46 -14.24
CA GLU A 132 -19.06 10.14 -14.70
C GLU A 132 -19.02 11.65 -14.36
N LEU A 133 -18.65 12.00 -13.12
CA LEU A 133 -18.53 13.40 -12.69
C LEU A 133 -17.50 14.19 -13.53
N TYR A 134 -16.35 13.59 -13.84
CA TYR A 134 -15.33 14.26 -14.65
C TYR A 134 -15.77 14.43 -16.11
N CYS A 135 -16.46 13.43 -16.67
CA CYS A 135 -17.02 13.53 -18.01
C CYS A 135 -18.04 14.67 -18.14
N GLU A 136 -18.92 14.85 -17.16
CA GLU A 136 -19.89 15.97 -17.16
C GLU A 136 -19.20 17.35 -17.16
N MET A 137 -18.05 17.46 -16.50
CA MET A 137 -17.28 18.71 -16.43
C MET A 137 -16.26 18.87 -17.56
N GLY A 138 -16.27 18.00 -18.59
CA GLY A 138 -15.34 18.08 -19.71
C GLY A 138 -13.87 17.85 -19.33
N SER A 139 -13.62 17.03 -18.30
CA SER A 139 -12.28 16.72 -17.80
C SER A 139 -12.14 15.21 -17.55
N THR A 140 -10.95 14.76 -17.11
CA THR A 140 -10.72 13.37 -16.70
C THR A 140 -10.05 13.35 -15.32
N PHE A 141 -10.19 12.26 -14.56
CA PHE A 141 -9.50 12.17 -13.27
C PHE A 141 -7.97 12.14 -13.41
N GLN A 142 -7.46 11.57 -14.51
CA GLN A 142 -6.03 11.47 -14.83
C GLN A 142 -5.38 12.85 -14.95
N LEU A 143 -6.07 13.80 -15.61
CA LEU A 143 -5.49 15.11 -15.88
C LEU A 143 -5.26 15.92 -14.60
N CYS A 144 -4.03 16.41 -14.45
CA CYS A 144 -3.61 17.35 -13.43
C CYS A 144 -4.52 18.59 -13.43
N LYS A 145 -4.98 19.03 -12.26
CA LYS A 145 -5.92 20.16 -12.14
C LYS A 145 -5.25 21.53 -12.09
N ILE A 146 -3.92 21.56 -12.17
CA ILE A 146 -3.15 22.80 -12.25
C ILE A 146 -2.94 23.17 -13.71
N CYS A 147 -2.35 22.27 -14.52
CA CYS A 147 -2.12 22.55 -15.94
C CYS A 147 -3.25 22.07 -16.87
N ALA A 148 -4.08 21.11 -16.47
CA ALA A 148 -5.08 20.46 -17.32
C ALA A 148 -4.53 19.80 -18.61
N GLU A 149 -3.20 19.63 -18.70
CA GLU A 149 -2.50 19.10 -19.87
C GLU A 149 -1.82 17.76 -19.62
N ASN A 150 -1.20 17.58 -18.45
CA ASN A 150 -0.44 16.39 -18.09
C ASN A 150 -1.23 15.49 -17.14
N ASP A 151 -0.99 14.18 -17.23
CA ASP A 151 -1.52 13.22 -16.27
C ASP A 151 -0.85 13.34 -14.90
N LYS A 152 -1.60 12.98 -13.86
CA LYS A 152 -1.10 12.89 -12.49
C LYS A 152 -0.17 11.70 -12.38
N ASP A 153 1.04 11.97 -11.89
CA ASP A 153 2.11 10.99 -11.70
C ASP A 153 2.69 11.05 -10.28
N ILE A 154 2.24 11.99 -9.44
CA ILE A 154 2.76 12.17 -8.09
C ILE A 154 1.67 12.45 -7.05
N ARG A 155 1.84 11.86 -5.86
CA ARG A 155 1.05 12.09 -4.65
C ARG A 155 1.91 12.79 -3.60
N ILE A 156 1.35 13.82 -2.96
CA ILE A 156 2.02 14.58 -1.88
C ILE A 156 1.65 14.01 -0.51
N GLU A 157 2.64 13.74 0.34
CA GLU A 157 2.43 13.31 1.72
C GLU A 157 2.63 14.48 2.72
N PRO A 158 1.78 14.60 3.77
CA PRO A 158 0.73 13.67 4.19
C PRO A 158 -0.67 13.98 3.62
N CYS A 159 -0.81 14.97 2.73
CA CYS A 159 -2.13 15.49 2.36
C CYS A 159 -2.85 14.69 1.25
N GLY A 160 -2.16 13.77 0.58
CA GLY A 160 -2.70 12.90 -0.46
C GLY A 160 -3.04 13.60 -1.79
N HIS A 161 -2.68 14.87 -1.98
CA HIS A 161 -3.04 15.58 -3.21
C HIS A 161 -2.25 15.07 -4.42
N LEU A 162 -2.97 14.92 -5.53
CA LEU A 162 -2.45 14.38 -6.79
C LEU A 162 -2.28 15.47 -7.84
N LEU A 163 -1.11 15.53 -8.44
CA LEU A 163 -0.76 16.45 -9.53
C LEU A 163 0.30 15.81 -10.43
N CYS A 164 0.74 16.56 -11.44
CA CYS A 164 1.88 16.16 -12.26
C CYS A 164 3.20 16.71 -11.69
N THR A 165 4.29 15.97 -11.87
CA THR A 165 5.65 16.36 -11.48
C THR A 165 6.04 17.74 -12.00
N PRO A 166 5.79 18.12 -13.28
CA PRO A 166 6.14 19.45 -13.78
C PRO A 166 5.48 20.60 -13.00
N CYS A 167 4.21 20.45 -12.61
CA CYS A 167 3.51 21.48 -11.82
C CYS A 167 4.05 21.57 -10.40
N LEU A 168 4.43 20.44 -9.79
CA LEU A 168 5.06 20.46 -8.47
C LEU A 168 6.42 21.13 -8.51
N THR A 169 7.26 20.79 -9.50
CA THR A 169 8.59 21.38 -9.65
C THR A 169 8.51 22.87 -9.92
N ALA A 170 7.64 23.32 -10.83
CA ALA A 170 7.44 24.74 -11.10
C ALA A 170 7.00 25.49 -9.83
N TRP A 171 6.09 24.91 -9.06
CA TRP A 171 5.64 25.49 -7.80
C TRP A 171 6.75 25.64 -6.76
N GLN A 172 7.61 24.63 -6.62
CA GLN A 172 8.74 24.64 -5.69
C GLN A 172 9.86 25.61 -6.09
N VAL A 173 9.97 25.95 -7.38
CA VAL A 173 10.97 26.90 -7.90
C VAL A 173 10.49 28.35 -7.77
N ASP A 174 9.20 28.61 -8.05
CA ASP A 174 8.67 29.98 -8.11
C ASP A 174 8.21 30.55 -6.76
N SER A 175 7.98 29.69 -5.77
CA SER A 175 7.50 30.11 -4.45
C SER A 175 8.54 29.84 -3.37
N GLU A 176 8.76 30.79 -2.45
CA GLU A 176 9.43 30.53 -1.15
C GLU A 176 8.65 29.54 -0.26
N GLY A 177 7.60 28.90 -0.78
CA GLY A 177 6.66 28.05 -0.07
C GLY A 177 6.90 26.57 -0.30
N GLN A 178 7.45 25.88 0.70
CA GLN A 178 7.65 24.43 0.78
C GLN A 178 6.34 23.61 0.93
N GLY A 179 5.19 24.20 0.59
CA GLY A 179 3.86 23.65 0.87
C GLY A 179 3.11 23.15 -0.37
N CYS A 180 2.17 22.24 -0.16
CA CYS A 180 1.31 21.67 -1.19
C CYS A 180 0.55 22.76 -2.00
N PRO A 181 0.52 22.70 -3.35
CA PRO A 181 -0.19 23.69 -4.18
C PRO A 181 -1.69 23.83 -3.89
N PHE A 182 -2.33 22.76 -3.40
CA PHE A 182 -3.78 22.74 -3.16
C PHE A 182 -4.14 23.18 -1.74
N CYS A 183 -3.48 22.63 -0.72
CA CYS A 183 -3.86 22.84 0.68
C CYS A 183 -2.81 23.59 1.51
N ARG A 184 -1.65 23.93 0.92
CA ARG A 184 -0.52 24.61 1.56
C ARG A 184 0.10 23.87 2.74
N ALA A 185 -0.32 22.63 3.02
CA ALA A 185 0.31 21.78 4.02
C ALA A 185 1.78 21.54 3.67
N GLU A 186 2.65 21.48 4.68
CA GLU A 186 4.06 21.16 4.51
C GLU A 186 4.25 19.83 3.77
N ILE A 187 5.07 19.84 2.72
CA ILE A 187 5.38 18.64 1.96
C ILE A 187 6.46 17.87 2.69
N LYS A 188 6.09 16.72 3.28
CA LYS A 188 7.04 15.85 3.99
C LYS A 188 7.65 14.79 3.08
N GLY A 189 6.96 14.44 2.00
CA GLY A 189 7.41 13.47 1.01
C GLY A 189 6.52 13.46 -0.22
N THR A 190 6.96 12.71 -1.22
CA THR A 190 6.25 12.51 -2.49
C THR A 190 6.35 11.05 -2.92
N GLU A 191 5.26 10.51 -3.44
CA GLU A 191 5.17 9.14 -3.95
C GLU A 191 4.79 9.17 -5.43
N GLN A 192 5.47 8.37 -6.26
CA GLN A 192 5.11 8.20 -7.67
C GLN A 192 3.91 7.27 -7.80
N ILE A 193 2.96 7.67 -8.64
CA ILE A 193 1.69 6.96 -8.83
C ILE A 193 1.35 6.87 -10.32
N VAL A 194 0.51 5.90 -10.68
CA VAL A 194 -0.12 5.83 -12.00
C VAL A 194 -1.63 5.83 -11.82
N VAL A 195 -2.31 6.67 -12.57
CA VAL A 195 -3.77 6.74 -12.54
C VAL A 195 -4.31 5.90 -13.70
N ASP A 196 -4.92 4.77 -13.37
CA ASP A 196 -5.53 3.91 -14.37
C ASP A 196 -6.79 4.55 -14.96
N ALA A 197 -6.84 4.65 -16.28
CA ALA A 197 -8.02 5.11 -16.96
C ALA A 197 -9.21 4.18 -16.69
N PHE A 198 -10.36 4.76 -16.33
CA PHE A 198 -11.60 4.00 -16.28
C PHE A 198 -11.97 3.54 -17.70
N ASP A 199 -12.04 2.22 -17.91
CA ASP A 199 -12.51 1.61 -19.15
C ASP A 199 -13.91 0.99 -18.92
N PRO A 200 -14.99 1.62 -19.41
CA PRO A 200 -16.35 1.11 -19.29
C PRO A 200 -16.54 -0.29 -19.88
N LYS A 201 -15.73 -0.68 -20.88
CA LYS A 201 -15.87 -1.96 -21.59
C LYS A 201 -15.24 -3.13 -20.83
N ARG A 202 -14.19 -2.89 -20.04
CA ARG A 202 -13.52 -3.93 -19.23
C ARG A 202 -14.40 -4.44 -18.07
N GLN A 203 -15.22 -3.59 -17.46
CA GLN A 203 -16.15 -4.03 -16.40
C GLN A 203 -17.34 -4.81 -16.94
N HIS A 204 -17.87 -4.45 -18.12
CA HIS A 204 -18.99 -5.18 -18.71
C HIS A 204 -18.62 -6.64 -19.06
N ASN A 205 -17.36 -6.88 -19.43
CA ASN A 205 -16.85 -8.22 -19.74
C ASN A 205 -16.56 -9.06 -18.48
N ARG A 206 -16.22 -8.42 -17.34
CA ARG A 206 -16.13 -9.10 -16.04
C ARG A 206 -17.51 -9.55 -15.54
N ASN A 207 -18.55 -8.74 -15.76
CA ASN A 207 -19.93 -9.12 -15.40
C ASN A 207 -20.51 -10.19 -16.35
N SER A 208 -20.15 -10.21 -17.63
CA SER A 208 -20.59 -11.25 -18.57
C SER A 208 -19.91 -12.61 -18.37
N ALA A 209 -18.71 -12.66 -17.80
CA ALA A 209 -18.03 -13.92 -17.48
C ALA A 209 -18.63 -14.64 -16.25
N ASN A 210 -19.13 -13.88 -15.26
CA ASN A 210 -19.84 -14.43 -14.11
C ASN A 210 -21.31 -14.80 -14.40
N GLY A 211 -21.90 -14.28 -15.48
CA GLY A 211 -23.29 -14.59 -15.85
C GLY A 211 -23.50 -15.91 -16.60
N ARG A 212 -22.43 -16.65 -16.95
CA ARG A 212 -22.53 -17.88 -17.76
C ARG A 212 -22.38 -19.19 -16.98
N GLN A 213 -22.17 -19.14 -15.67
CA GLN A 213 -22.08 -20.33 -14.80
C GLN A 213 -23.28 -20.52 -13.86
N GLN A 214 -24.37 -19.75 -14.02
CA GLN A 214 -25.55 -19.80 -13.13
C GLN A 214 -26.89 -20.15 -13.83
N LEU A 215 -26.86 -20.91 -14.94
CA LEU A 215 -28.08 -21.39 -15.61
C LEU A 215 -28.08 -22.91 -15.90
N GLN A 216 -27.41 -23.71 -15.07
CA GLN A 216 -27.67 -25.16 -14.99
C GLN A 216 -27.49 -25.56 -13.54
N ASN A 217 -28.57 -25.46 -12.76
CA ASN A 217 -28.87 -26.18 -11.52
C ASN A 217 -30.06 -25.46 -10.89
N ASP A 218 -31.27 -25.78 -11.32
CA ASP A 218 -32.52 -25.65 -10.57
C ASP A 218 -33.68 -26.10 -11.48
N ASP A 219 -33.89 -27.41 -11.60
CA ASP A 219 -35.24 -27.94 -11.83
C ASP A 219 -35.65 -28.63 -10.53
N HIS A 220 -36.62 -27.99 -9.88
CA HIS A 220 -37.23 -28.33 -8.60
C HIS A 220 -38.16 -29.54 -8.75
N ASP A 221 -38.04 -30.50 -7.85
CA ASP A 221 -39.08 -31.49 -7.53
C ASP A 221 -40.27 -30.82 -6.84
N ASP A 222 -41.51 -31.13 -7.28
CA ASP A 222 -42.77 -31.35 -6.54
C ASP A 222 -43.95 -31.20 -7.55
N ASP A 223 -45.05 -31.95 -7.57
CA ASP A 223 -45.63 -32.86 -6.57
C ASP A 223 -46.78 -33.67 -7.22
N THR A 224 -47.03 -34.84 -6.63
CA THR A 224 -48.25 -35.69 -6.50
C THR A 224 -49.40 -35.81 -7.56
N GLU A 225 -49.83 -37.07 -7.69
CA GLU A 225 -51.05 -37.73 -8.22
C GLU A 225 -52.34 -36.90 -8.46
N VAL A 226 -53.09 -37.20 -9.55
CA VAL A 226 -54.48 -37.75 -9.49
C VAL A 226 -54.88 -38.43 -10.83
N LEU A 227 -55.52 -39.61 -10.69
CA LEU A 227 -56.35 -40.43 -11.61
C LEU A 227 -55.65 -41.33 -12.64
#